data_AF-A0A2H0AML2-F1
#
_entry.id   AF-A0A2H0AML2-F1
#
_cell.length_a   1.000
_cell.length_b   1.000
_cell.length_c   1.000
_cell.angle_alpha   90.00
_cell.angle_beta   90.00
_cell.angle_gamma   90.00
#
_symmetry.space_group_name_H-M   'P 1'
#
loop_
_entity.id
_entity.type
_entity.pdbx_description
1 polymer ?
#
loop_
_entity_poly.entity_id
_entity_poly.type
_entity_poly.pdbx_seq_one_letter_code
_entity_poly.pdbx_strand_id
1 'polypeptide(L)'
;MKKIKFMDTTFRDGFQSVFGARVLTDDFIPAVEAAVHAGIDYLEAGGGARFQSLFMYCGESAFDMMDRFRSAAGPSAHLQTLARGINVVALSAQPRDMIDLHAKMFQKHGITHIRNFDALNDVRNLIYSGNCIKNAGLHHQICITMMELPPGCSGAHDPEFYLKTLKEILDSGVQFDSLCFKDASGTSNPTKVYETIKAARELIGNDTTIWMHSHETAGVGVTQYKAAVEAGCDGVCLARSPLSGGTCQPDLISFWHALKGTPYTLDIDIKKILEANRVQEECFKEYFFPPEAQKISSEVILSPMPGGALTANTMMMRDTGTLHLYPKVIEAMSECIARGGFGTSVTPVSQFYFQQAYANVTQGPWKKITDGYGKMVLGYFGKTPVKPDPEIVKIAEKQLEMAFFEGDPLDVLEPGIPKAKEILKKEGLPITDENIFTIGALATAGGNKGLDFLKGNKPINVRKIKKEAEEKKPAVAKPAPPAPVQPAGPSQYRVTVDGVSYQVVVEEDTGAISSIAPAARAAVPEAPKPVAGGPAKSVVEVKASLPGNIYEIYCVEGKQVERGDTLVILEAMKMETPVVAPVDGTIEALFVQKGQTVQSGQVIVTIA
;
A
#
# COMPACT_ATOMS: atom_id res chain seq x y z
N MET A 1 -26.03 0.55 30.57
CA MET A 1 -24.74 0.08 30.00
C MET A 1 -24.01 1.29 29.43
N LYS A 2 -22.68 1.40 29.60
CA LYS A 2 -21.88 2.46 28.96
C LYS A 2 -21.88 2.22 27.45
N LYS A 3 -22.27 3.22 26.66
CA LYS A 3 -22.21 3.16 25.20
C LYS A 3 -20.77 3.33 24.74
N ILE A 4 -20.30 2.40 23.92
CA ILE A 4 -19.00 2.45 23.25
C ILE A 4 -19.24 2.93 21.82
N LYS A 5 -18.54 4.01 21.43
CA LYS A 5 -18.59 4.54 20.07
C LYS A 5 -17.91 3.55 19.12
N PHE A 6 -18.29 3.57 17.85
CA PHE A 6 -17.51 2.86 16.85
C PHE A 6 -17.38 3.67 15.57
N MET A 7 -16.25 3.54 14.90
CA MET A 7 -15.99 4.08 13.57
C MET A 7 -16.15 2.95 12.56
N ASP A 8 -17.05 3.08 11.58
CA ASP A 8 -17.14 2.14 10.47
C ASP A 8 -16.02 2.42 9.45
N THR A 9 -15.04 1.52 9.38
CA THR A 9 -13.86 1.63 8.51
C THR A 9 -14.02 0.90 7.19
N THR A 10 -15.20 0.34 6.92
CA THR A 10 -15.47 -0.47 5.73
C THR A 10 -15.08 0.25 4.43
N PHE A 11 -15.42 1.54 4.32
CA PHE A 11 -15.29 2.31 3.09
C PHE A 11 -13.91 2.94 2.87
N ARG A 12 -12.93 2.63 3.72
CA ARG A 12 -11.56 3.15 3.60
C ARG A 12 -10.54 2.07 3.94
N ASP A 13 -10.43 1.70 5.21
CA ASP A 13 -9.44 0.71 5.65
C ASP A 13 -9.82 -0.69 5.19
N GLY A 14 -11.11 -1.04 5.17
CA GLY A 14 -11.60 -2.29 4.60
C GLY A 14 -11.21 -2.42 3.12
N PHE A 15 -11.44 -1.38 2.32
CA PHE A 15 -10.99 -1.32 0.91
C PHE A 15 -9.48 -1.45 0.79
N GLN A 16 -8.73 -0.78 1.67
CA GLN A 16 -7.28 -0.80 1.66
C GLN A 16 -6.72 -2.19 1.97
N SER A 17 -7.32 -2.88 2.94
CA SER A 17 -6.91 -4.22 3.37
C SER A 17 -7.18 -5.30 2.33
N VAL A 18 -8.37 -5.29 1.71
CA VAL A 18 -8.79 -6.35 0.78
C VAL A 18 -8.39 -6.04 -0.66
N PHE A 19 -8.63 -4.82 -1.12
CA PHE A 19 -8.52 -4.45 -2.54
C PHE A 19 -7.34 -3.53 -2.85
N GLY A 20 -6.47 -3.26 -1.88
CA GLY A 20 -5.41 -2.26 -2.04
C GLY A 20 -5.97 -0.85 -2.30
N ALA A 21 -7.16 -0.56 -1.76
CA ALA A 21 -7.94 0.67 -1.92
C ALA A 21 -8.51 0.92 -3.33
N ARG A 22 -8.56 -0.11 -4.18
CA ARG A 22 -9.01 -0.03 -5.57
C ARG A 22 -10.49 -0.39 -5.67
N VAL A 23 -11.35 0.57 -5.35
CA VAL A 23 -12.82 0.44 -5.43
C VAL A 23 -13.37 1.66 -6.17
N LEU A 24 -14.28 1.46 -7.11
CA LEU A 24 -14.91 2.56 -7.85
C LEU A 24 -15.96 3.23 -6.98
N THR A 25 -16.09 4.55 -7.09
CA THR A 25 -17.00 5.33 -6.24
C THR A 25 -18.45 4.88 -6.41
N ASP A 26 -18.90 4.70 -7.65
CA ASP A 26 -20.28 4.27 -7.97
C ASP A 26 -20.62 2.91 -7.36
N ASP A 27 -19.64 2.01 -7.21
CA ASP A 27 -19.87 0.64 -6.76
C ASP A 27 -20.26 0.57 -5.27
N PHE A 28 -19.88 1.55 -4.42
CA PHE A 28 -20.08 1.47 -2.97
C PHE A 28 -20.98 2.55 -2.36
N ILE A 29 -21.37 3.59 -3.09
CA ILE A 29 -22.27 4.64 -2.56
C ILE A 29 -23.57 4.06 -1.96
N PRO A 30 -24.26 3.08 -2.58
CA PRO A 30 -25.46 2.48 -1.97
C PRO A 30 -25.18 1.83 -0.61
N ALA A 31 -23.97 1.29 -0.40
CA ALA A 31 -23.59 0.70 0.88
C ALA A 31 -23.35 1.78 1.97
N VAL A 32 -22.92 2.99 1.60
CA VAL A 32 -22.81 4.14 2.52
C VAL A 32 -24.19 4.58 2.98
N GLU A 33 -25.12 4.75 2.04
CA GLU A 33 -26.51 5.12 2.35
C GLU A 33 -27.17 4.08 3.28
N ALA A 34 -26.94 2.79 3.02
CA ALA A 34 -27.42 1.72 3.87
C ALA A 34 -26.78 1.74 5.29
N ALA A 35 -25.50 2.09 5.41
CA ALA A 35 -24.83 2.25 6.70
C ALA A 35 -25.49 3.36 7.53
N VAL A 36 -25.74 4.51 6.93
CA VAL A 36 -26.40 5.65 7.59
C VAL A 36 -27.84 5.32 7.94
N HIS A 37 -28.57 4.65 7.06
CA HIS A 37 -29.93 4.17 7.36
C HIS A 37 -29.97 3.22 8.56
N ALA A 38 -28.90 2.43 8.76
CA ALA A 38 -28.72 1.56 9.91
C ALA A 38 -28.32 2.30 11.20
N GLY A 39 -28.14 3.62 11.15
CA GLY A 39 -27.82 4.47 12.30
C GLY A 39 -26.32 4.65 12.54
N ILE A 40 -25.47 4.35 11.57
CA ILE A 40 -24.02 4.59 11.65
C ILE A 40 -23.73 6.03 11.26
N ASP A 41 -23.10 6.79 12.15
CA ASP A 41 -22.77 8.20 11.97
C ASP A 41 -21.26 8.50 11.93
N TYR A 42 -20.41 7.64 12.50
CA TYR A 42 -18.96 7.69 12.34
C TYR A 42 -18.50 6.78 11.20
N LEU A 43 -18.02 7.40 10.12
CA LEU A 43 -17.62 6.73 8.89
C LEU A 43 -16.20 7.16 8.49
N GLU A 44 -15.33 6.20 8.22
CA GLU A 44 -14.04 6.50 7.62
C GLU A 44 -14.19 6.59 6.10
N ALA A 45 -14.00 7.79 5.56
CA ALA A 45 -14.45 8.18 4.23
C ALA A 45 -13.33 8.47 3.24
N GLY A 46 -12.05 8.41 3.65
CA GLY A 46 -10.94 8.71 2.75
C GLY A 46 -9.57 8.83 3.40
N GLY A 47 -8.65 9.52 2.71
CA GLY A 47 -7.24 9.56 3.10
C GLY A 47 -6.53 8.22 2.95
N GLY A 48 -5.43 8.01 3.68
CA GLY A 48 -4.61 6.81 3.54
C GLY A 48 -4.20 6.54 2.09
N ALA A 49 -4.25 5.27 1.66
CA ALA A 49 -4.02 4.92 0.25
C ALA A 49 -5.22 5.24 -0.65
N ARG A 50 -6.41 5.48 -0.09
CA ARG A 50 -7.64 5.74 -0.86
C ARG A 50 -7.56 7.05 -1.63
N PHE A 51 -6.90 8.07 -1.10
CA PHE A 51 -6.65 9.31 -1.83
C PHE A 51 -5.86 9.05 -3.13
N GLN A 52 -4.75 8.33 -3.01
CA GLN A 52 -3.85 8.06 -4.14
C GLN A 52 -4.46 7.08 -5.14
N SER A 53 -5.14 6.05 -4.65
CA SER A 53 -5.67 4.98 -5.50
C SER A 53 -6.73 5.47 -6.49
N LEU A 54 -7.49 6.50 -6.12
CA LEU A 54 -8.51 7.11 -6.98
C LEU A 54 -7.90 7.62 -8.29
N PHE A 55 -6.84 8.42 -8.17
CA PHE A 55 -6.14 8.98 -9.32
C PHE A 55 -5.33 7.93 -10.07
N MET A 56 -4.63 7.05 -9.36
CA MET A 56 -3.66 6.11 -9.95
C MET A 56 -4.29 4.84 -10.53
N TYR A 57 -5.44 4.41 -10.02
CA TYR A 57 -5.99 3.09 -10.32
C TYR A 57 -7.50 3.05 -10.54
N CYS A 58 -8.25 4.11 -10.21
CA CYS A 58 -9.71 4.14 -10.43
C CYS A 58 -10.12 5.11 -11.53
N GLY A 59 -9.23 5.98 -12.00
CA GLY A 59 -9.57 7.03 -12.96
C GLY A 59 -10.51 8.10 -12.40
N GLU A 60 -10.55 8.26 -11.08
CA GLU A 60 -11.48 9.11 -10.34
C GLU A 60 -10.74 10.20 -9.54
N SER A 61 -11.41 11.33 -9.30
CA SER A 61 -10.92 12.39 -8.41
C SER A 61 -11.22 12.04 -6.95
N ALA A 62 -10.22 12.17 -6.06
CA ALA A 62 -10.45 11.96 -4.63
C ALA A 62 -11.38 13.00 -4.01
N PHE A 63 -11.38 14.22 -4.54
CA PHE A 63 -12.23 15.30 -4.06
C PHE A 63 -13.70 15.06 -4.42
N ASP A 64 -13.97 14.69 -5.68
CA ASP A 64 -15.31 14.35 -6.14
C ASP A 64 -15.87 13.15 -5.36
N MET A 65 -15.03 12.15 -5.07
CA MET A 65 -15.41 11.01 -4.23
C MET A 65 -15.80 11.46 -2.82
N MET A 66 -15.04 12.37 -2.19
CA MET A 66 -15.37 12.91 -0.87
C MET A 66 -16.69 13.68 -0.87
N ASP A 67 -16.94 14.53 -1.88
CA ASP A 67 -18.20 15.26 -2.02
C ASP A 67 -19.40 14.33 -2.16
N ARG A 68 -19.26 13.28 -2.97
CA ARG A 68 -20.29 12.24 -3.15
C ARG A 68 -20.50 11.41 -1.89
N PHE A 69 -19.43 11.06 -1.19
CA PHE A 69 -19.51 10.38 0.10
C PHE A 69 -20.27 11.24 1.11
N ARG A 70 -19.93 12.53 1.23
CA ARG A 70 -20.65 13.47 2.10
C ARG A 70 -22.12 13.59 1.73
N SER A 71 -22.45 13.66 0.44
CA SER A 71 -23.84 13.68 -0.01
C SER A 71 -24.60 12.42 0.41
N ALA A 72 -24.00 11.24 0.25
CA ALA A 72 -24.61 9.95 0.61
C ALA A 72 -24.71 9.76 2.13
N ALA A 73 -23.71 10.21 2.88
CA ALA A 73 -23.66 10.07 4.33
C ALA A 73 -24.54 11.10 5.06
N GLY A 74 -24.91 12.20 4.38
CA GLY A 74 -25.67 13.30 4.94
C GLY A 74 -24.84 14.26 5.78
N PRO A 75 -25.41 15.41 6.18
CA PRO A 75 -24.67 16.52 6.80
C PRO A 75 -24.25 16.24 8.25
N SER A 76 -24.92 15.35 8.96
CA SER A 76 -24.62 15.04 10.37
C SER A 76 -23.52 14.01 10.56
N ALA A 77 -23.08 13.32 9.49
CA ALA A 77 -22.08 12.27 9.60
C ALA A 77 -20.70 12.80 10.00
N HIS A 78 -20.06 12.09 10.92
CA HIS A 78 -18.66 12.26 11.30
C HIS A 78 -17.78 11.51 10.29
N LEU A 79 -17.25 12.23 9.30
CA LEU A 79 -16.40 11.66 8.26
C LEU A 79 -14.94 11.81 8.65
N GLN A 80 -14.26 10.68 8.82
CA GLN A 80 -12.84 10.63 9.17
C GLN A 80 -11.98 10.29 7.96
N THR A 81 -10.81 10.92 7.87
CA THR A 81 -9.72 10.47 7.00
C THR A 81 -8.47 10.14 7.79
N LEU A 82 -7.57 9.35 7.20
CA LEU A 82 -6.27 9.02 7.77
C LEU A 82 -5.16 9.86 7.11
N ALA A 83 -4.39 10.58 7.92
CA ALA A 83 -3.23 11.36 7.49
C ALA A 83 -1.95 10.92 8.23
N ARG A 84 -0.82 10.98 7.52
CA ARG A 84 0.51 10.55 7.96
C ARG A 84 1.39 11.75 8.29
N GLY A 85 1.20 12.41 9.44
CA GLY A 85 2.06 13.50 9.89
C GLY A 85 2.45 14.47 8.76
N ILE A 86 3.74 14.53 8.46
CA ILE A 86 4.33 15.38 7.42
C ILE A 86 4.07 14.92 5.98
N ASN A 87 3.70 13.65 5.76
CA ASN A 87 3.32 13.13 4.44
C ASN A 87 1.84 13.35 4.13
N VAL A 88 1.00 13.68 5.12
CA VAL A 88 -0.45 13.77 4.98
C VAL A 88 -1.04 12.55 4.24
N VAL A 89 -1.57 12.72 3.03
CA VAL A 89 -2.05 11.64 2.14
C VAL A 89 -1.16 11.42 0.91
N ALA A 90 -0.02 12.10 0.83
CA ALA A 90 0.88 12.13 -0.31
C ALA A 90 1.88 10.96 -0.35
N LEU A 91 2.51 10.74 -1.50
CA LEU A 91 3.50 9.67 -1.71
C LEU A 91 4.86 9.95 -1.04
N SER A 92 5.12 11.20 -0.67
CA SER A 92 6.34 11.66 -0.01
C SER A 92 6.02 12.71 1.07
N ALA A 93 7.01 13.05 1.89
CA ALA A 93 6.90 14.17 2.84
C ALA A 93 6.54 15.45 2.08
N GLN A 94 5.65 16.26 2.66
CA GLN A 94 5.11 17.46 2.03
C GLN A 94 5.64 18.72 2.70
N PRO A 95 5.91 19.79 1.95
CA PRO A 95 6.27 21.08 2.52
C PRO A 95 5.07 21.69 3.28
N ARG A 96 5.39 22.64 4.15
CA ARG A 96 4.44 23.26 5.08
C ARG A 96 3.20 23.86 4.43
N ASP A 97 3.35 24.46 3.25
CA ASP A 97 2.26 25.05 2.49
C ASP A 97 1.29 23.98 1.93
N MET A 98 1.81 22.82 1.53
CA MET A 98 1.00 21.69 1.08
C MET A 98 0.31 20.95 2.24
N ILE A 99 0.95 20.85 3.41
CA ILE A 99 0.33 20.27 4.61
C ILE A 99 -0.86 21.14 5.07
N ASP A 100 -0.71 22.46 5.03
CA ASP A 100 -1.80 23.38 5.36
C ASP A 100 -2.94 23.30 4.33
N LEU A 101 -2.60 23.24 3.03
CA LEU A 101 -3.57 23.07 1.95
C LEU A 101 -4.37 21.77 2.09
N HIS A 102 -3.74 20.67 2.51
CA HIS A 102 -4.42 19.40 2.77
C HIS A 102 -5.59 19.55 3.75
N ALA A 103 -5.36 20.18 4.91
CA ALA A 103 -6.39 20.34 5.93
C ALA A 103 -7.56 21.19 5.44
N LYS A 104 -7.25 22.31 4.76
CA LYS A 104 -8.26 23.20 4.16
C LYS A 104 -9.08 22.50 3.08
N MET A 105 -8.43 21.74 2.20
CA MET A 105 -9.10 21.00 1.14
C MET A 105 -10.00 19.90 1.70
N PHE A 106 -9.54 19.14 2.68
CA PHE A 106 -10.35 18.07 3.26
C PHE A 106 -11.58 18.64 3.98
N GLN A 107 -11.42 19.76 4.69
CA GLN A 107 -12.56 20.49 5.26
C GLN A 107 -13.54 20.96 4.20
N LYS A 108 -13.05 21.55 3.11
CA LYS A 108 -13.87 22.02 1.98
C LYS A 108 -14.73 20.91 1.39
N HIS A 109 -14.18 19.69 1.28
CA HIS A 109 -14.86 18.51 0.75
C HIS A 109 -15.59 17.68 1.83
N GLY A 110 -15.97 18.33 2.93
CA GLY A 110 -16.91 17.78 3.90
C GLY A 110 -16.32 16.77 4.88
N ILE A 111 -15.00 16.59 4.96
CA ILE A 111 -14.37 15.82 6.04
C ILE A 111 -14.54 16.58 7.36
N THR A 112 -14.76 15.86 8.46
CA THR A 112 -14.89 16.47 9.79
C THR A 112 -13.79 16.06 10.76
N HIS A 113 -13.17 14.90 10.53
CA HIS A 113 -12.12 14.35 11.38
C HIS A 113 -10.89 13.96 10.56
N ILE A 114 -9.71 14.26 11.10
CA ILE A 114 -8.45 13.73 10.57
C ILE A 114 -7.75 12.97 11.69
N ARG A 115 -7.58 11.66 11.50
CA ARG A 115 -6.70 10.83 12.32
C ARG A 115 -5.27 11.03 11.83
N ASN A 116 -4.43 11.64 12.65
CA ASN A 116 -3.08 12.04 12.32
C ASN A 116 -2.07 11.17 13.07
N PHE A 117 -1.24 10.44 12.36
CA PHE A 117 -0.25 9.53 12.94
C PHE A 117 1.12 9.69 12.30
N ASP A 118 2.15 9.27 13.03
CA ASP A 118 3.51 9.13 12.52
C ASP A 118 3.96 7.68 12.72
N ALA A 119 4.58 7.09 11.70
CA ALA A 119 4.98 5.68 11.72
C ALA A 119 6.18 5.42 12.64
N LEU A 120 6.97 6.46 12.96
CA LEU A 120 8.10 6.39 13.89
C LEU A 120 7.70 6.84 15.30
N ASN A 121 6.43 7.23 15.51
CA ASN A 121 5.95 7.92 16.71
C ASN A 121 6.82 9.15 17.06
N ASP A 122 7.41 9.81 16.05
CA ASP A 122 8.12 11.07 16.23
C ASP A 122 7.12 12.21 16.36
N VAL A 123 6.93 12.69 17.59
CA VAL A 123 5.95 13.74 17.91
C VAL A 123 6.20 15.01 17.09
N ARG A 124 7.44 15.31 16.69
CA ARG A 124 7.78 16.49 15.87
C ARG A 124 7.00 16.50 14.55
N ASN A 125 6.82 15.33 13.93
CA ASN A 125 6.09 15.16 12.68
C ASN A 125 4.56 15.39 12.81
N LEU A 126 4.04 15.43 14.03
CA LEU A 126 2.61 15.61 14.33
C LEU A 126 2.24 17.05 14.67
N ILE A 127 3.21 17.88 15.10
CA ILE A 127 2.94 19.22 15.61
C ILE A 127 2.37 20.12 14.51
N TYR A 128 3.11 20.29 13.42
CA TYR A 128 2.70 21.22 12.36
C TYR A 128 1.41 20.75 11.66
N SER A 129 1.35 19.47 11.30
CA SER A 129 0.16 18.86 10.68
C SER A 129 -1.07 18.92 11.60
N GLY A 130 -0.90 18.67 12.91
CA GLY A 130 -1.96 18.80 13.91
C GLY A 130 -2.50 20.22 14.02
N ASN A 131 -1.61 21.21 14.04
CA ASN A 131 -2.00 22.62 14.07
C ASN A 131 -2.77 23.02 12.80
N CYS A 132 -2.35 22.58 11.61
CA CYS A 132 -3.10 22.80 10.37
C CYS A 132 -4.52 22.21 10.42
N ILE A 133 -4.68 20.99 10.95
CA ILE A 133 -5.99 20.33 11.12
C ILE A 133 -6.90 21.20 12.02
N LYS A 134 -6.39 21.63 13.19
CA LYS A 134 -7.15 22.48 14.12
C LYS A 134 -7.49 23.84 13.51
N ASN A 135 -6.54 24.48 12.83
CA ASN A 135 -6.73 25.78 12.18
C ASN A 135 -7.77 25.73 11.06
N ALA A 136 -7.91 24.60 10.36
CA ALA A 136 -8.95 24.38 9.38
C ALA A 136 -10.35 24.15 9.99
N GLY A 137 -10.46 24.04 11.32
CA GLY A 137 -11.71 23.78 12.03
C GLY A 137 -12.12 22.30 12.07
N LEU A 138 -11.17 21.39 11.84
CA LEU A 138 -11.41 19.94 11.86
C LEU A 138 -11.14 19.35 13.25
N HIS A 139 -11.77 18.21 13.54
CA HIS A 139 -11.45 17.39 14.70
C HIS A 139 -10.10 16.71 14.47
N HIS A 140 -9.09 17.08 15.28
CA HIS A 140 -7.79 16.45 15.25
C HIS A 140 -7.78 15.24 16.18
N GLN A 141 -7.73 14.03 15.60
CA GLN A 141 -7.51 12.81 16.36
C GLN A 141 -6.03 12.43 16.27
N ILE A 142 -5.25 12.80 17.28
CA ILE A 142 -3.83 12.44 17.32
C ILE A 142 -3.68 10.96 17.62
N CYS A 143 -2.68 10.31 17.01
CA CYS A 143 -2.56 8.87 17.04
C CYS A 143 -1.16 8.40 17.44
N ILE A 144 -1.13 7.50 18.42
CA ILE A 144 0.05 6.72 18.80
C ILE A 144 -0.08 5.35 18.15
N THR A 145 0.88 5.01 17.30
CA THR A 145 0.88 3.72 16.59
C THR A 145 1.48 2.62 17.46
N MET A 146 0.89 1.43 17.38
CA MET A 146 1.23 0.25 18.18
C MET A 146 1.51 -0.96 17.28
N MET A 147 2.30 -1.90 17.81
CA MET A 147 2.46 -3.25 17.27
C MET A 147 3.02 -4.17 18.36
N GLU A 148 3.02 -5.47 18.12
CA GLU A 148 3.97 -6.35 18.80
C GLU A 148 5.32 -6.37 18.10
N LEU A 149 6.38 -6.56 18.90
CA LEU A 149 7.70 -6.83 18.37
C LEU A 149 7.85 -8.30 17.96
N PRO A 150 8.69 -8.60 16.95
CA PRO A 150 9.10 -9.97 16.65
C PRO A 150 9.63 -10.69 17.91
N PRO A 151 9.42 -12.01 18.04
CA PRO A 151 9.94 -12.79 19.16
C PRO A 151 11.44 -12.57 19.39
N GLY A 152 11.83 -12.35 20.64
CA GLY A 152 13.23 -12.09 21.02
C GLY A 152 13.68 -10.63 20.89
N CYS A 153 12.84 -9.75 20.34
CA CYS A 153 13.12 -8.31 20.32
C CYS A 153 12.60 -7.62 21.59
N SER A 154 13.29 -6.55 22.01
CA SER A 154 12.89 -5.69 23.13
C SER A 154 13.46 -4.27 22.93
N GLY A 155 12.99 -3.31 23.72
CA GLY A 155 13.50 -1.93 23.73
C GLY A 155 12.55 -0.87 23.17
N ALA A 156 11.39 -1.27 22.64
CA ALA A 156 10.31 -0.39 22.22
C ALA A 156 8.96 -1.14 22.31
N HIS A 157 7.85 -0.42 22.11
CA HIS A 157 6.50 -0.99 21.99
C HIS A 157 5.97 -1.73 23.24
N ASP A 158 6.52 -1.47 24.42
CA ASP A 158 5.90 -1.79 25.72
C ASP A 158 4.95 -0.65 26.16
N PRO A 159 4.11 -0.85 27.20
CA PRO A 159 3.24 0.21 27.70
C PRO A 159 4.01 1.50 28.07
N GLU A 160 5.19 1.39 28.68
CA GLU A 160 6.03 2.52 29.06
C GLU A 160 6.45 3.37 27.85
N PHE A 161 6.80 2.73 26.74
CA PHE A 161 7.12 3.39 25.48
C PHE A 161 5.94 4.25 24.99
N TYR A 162 4.73 3.69 24.96
CA TYR A 162 3.56 4.44 24.48
C TYR A 162 3.18 5.60 25.42
N LEU A 163 3.33 5.41 26.74
CA LEU A 163 3.11 6.49 27.71
C LEU A 163 4.14 7.59 27.61
N LYS A 164 5.39 7.26 27.28
CA LYS A 164 6.42 8.25 26.99
C LYS A 164 6.03 9.10 25.78
N THR A 165 5.61 8.48 24.68
CA THR A 165 5.12 9.22 23.50
C THR A 165 3.91 10.09 23.84
N LEU A 166 2.97 9.59 24.66
CA LEU A 166 1.83 10.40 25.11
C LEU A 166 2.27 11.62 25.92
N LYS A 167 3.26 11.48 26.82
CA LYS A 167 3.83 12.61 27.57
C LYS A 167 4.48 13.62 26.62
N GLU A 168 5.28 13.16 25.66
CA GLU A 168 5.89 14.03 24.64
C GLU A 168 4.83 14.79 23.82
N ILE A 169 3.71 14.16 23.49
CA ILE A 169 2.56 14.83 22.84
C ILE A 169 2.00 15.94 23.74
N LEU A 170 1.72 15.64 25.02
CA LEU A 170 1.18 16.62 25.96
C LEU A 170 2.15 17.79 26.18
N ASP A 171 3.44 17.48 26.35
CA ASP A 171 4.51 18.47 26.58
C ASP A 171 4.74 19.35 25.35
N SER A 172 4.49 18.84 24.13
CA SER A 172 4.61 19.62 22.89
C SER A 172 3.58 20.75 22.77
N GLY A 173 2.48 20.67 23.52
CA GLY A 173 1.37 21.62 23.42
C GLY A 173 0.55 21.53 22.12
N VAL A 174 0.77 20.51 21.29
CA VAL A 174 -0.06 20.29 20.09
C VAL A 174 -1.51 20.10 20.51
N GLN A 175 -2.42 20.83 19.89
CA GLN A 175 -3.84 20.74 20.19
C GLN A 175 -4.46 19.53 19.48
N PHE A 176 -5.21 18.72 20.22
CA PHE A 176 -5.98 17.59 19.68
C PHE A 176 -7.29 17.42 20.46
N ASP A 177 -8.28 16.82 19.80
CA ASP A 177 -9.65 16.66 20.32
C ASP A 177 -9.91 15.22 20.81
N SER A 178 -9.18 14.24 20.27
CA SER A 178 -9.20 12.86 20.76
C SER A 178 -7.89 12.12 20.52
N LEU A 179 -7.66 11.05 21.28
CA LEU A 179 -6.46 10.21 21.19
C LEU A 179 -6.83 8.85 20.57
N CYS A 180 -6.02 8.36 19.64
CA CYS A 180 -6.16 7.02 19.07
C CYS A 180 -4.90 6.19 19.28
N PHE A 181 -5.07 4.97 19.79
CA PHE A 181 -4.06 3.94 19.73
C PHE A 181 -4.31 3.07 18.50
N LYS A 182 -3.31 2.93 17.62
CA LYS A 182 -3.47 2.26 16.32
C LYS A 182 -2.50 1.11 16.13
N ASP A 183 -3.02 -0.10 16.26
CA ASP A 183 -2.36 -1.32 15.83
C ASP A 183 -2.69 -1.63 14.37
N ALA A 184 -1.83 -1.23 13.44
CA ALA A 184 -2.04 -1.46 12.01
C ALA A 184 -1.86 -2.92 11.59
N SER A 185 -1.22 -3.73 12.43
CA SER A 185 -0.87 -5.13 12.16
C SER A 185 -1.81 -6.13 12.83
N GLY A 186 -2.57 -5.69 13.83
CA GLY A 186 -3.43 -6.54 14.65
C GLY A 186 -2.66 -7.49 15.56
N THR A 187 -1.40 -7.18 15.90
CA THR A 187 -0.48 -8.09 16.61
C THR A 187 -0.36 -7.83 18.11
N SER A 188 -0.75 -6.64 18.59
CA SER A 188 -0.59 -6.23 19.99
C SER A 188 -1.32 -7.18 20.91
N ASN A 189 -0.65 -7.82 21.87
CA ASN A 189 -1.38 -8.72 22.75
C ASN A 189 -2.42 -7.96 23.63
N PRO A 190 -3.57 -8.57 24.00
CA PRO A 190 -4.62 -7.88 24.74
C PRO A 190 -4.18 -7.30 26.09
N THR A 191 -3.24 -7.93 26.80
CA THR A 191 -2.72 -7.43 28.09
C THR A 191 -1.99 -6.10 27.90
N LYS A 192 -1.10 -6.02 26.91
CA LYS A 192 -0.41 -4.78 26.54
C LYS A 192 -1.40 -3.66 26.18
N VAL A 193 -2.45 -3.98 25.43
CA VAL A 193 -3.52 -3.03 25.11
C VAL A 193 -4.20 -2.53 26.39
N TYR A 194 -4.60 -3.44 27.29
CA TYR A 194 -5.22 -3.07 28.56
C TYR A 194 -4.34 -2.13 29.38
N GLU A 195 -3.08 -2.51 29.61
CA GLU A 195 -2.11 -1.76 30.42
C GLU A 195 -1.85 -0.37 29.83
N THR A 196 -1.62 -0.30 28.52
CA THR A 196 -1.38 0.96 27.80
C THR A 196 -2.58 1.90 27.90
N ILE A 197 -3.79 1.42 27.59
CA ILE A 197 -4.99 2.25 27.59
C ILE A 197 -5.33 2.72 29.01
N LYS A 198 -5.18 1.85 30.01
CA LYS A 198 -5.48 2.18 31.41
C LYS A 198 -4.56 3.29 31.90
N ALA A 199 -3.25 3.14 31.69
CA ALA A 199 -2.29 4.15 32.10
C ALA A 199 -2.43 5.45 31.29
N ALA A 200 -2.78 5.37 30.00
CA ALA A 200 -3.07 6.55 29.19
C ALA A 200 -4.30 7.31 29.71
N ARG A 201 -5.37 6.58 30.10
CA ARG A 201 -6.56 7.16 30.72
C ARG A 201 -6.24 7.86 32.03
N GLU A 202 -5.42 7.24 32.88
CA GLU A 202 -4.97 7.83 34.15
C GLU A 202 -4.18 9.14 33.91
N LEU A 203 -3.37 9.19 32.85
CA LEU A 203 -2.56 10.37 32.51
C LEU A 203 -3.37 11.52 31.89
N ILE A 204 -4.27 11.22 30.95
CA ILE A 204 -5.00 12.25 30.17
C ILE A 204 -6.34 12.67 30.78
N GLY A 205 -6.83 11.92 31.78
CA GLY A 205 -8.12 12.17 32.43
C GLY A 205 -9.33 11.69 31.61
N ASN A 206 -10.54 12.00 32.08
CA ASN A 206 -11.80 11.48 31.53
C ASN A 206 -12.40 12.32 30.40
N ASP A 207 -11.91 13.54 30.19
CA ASP A 207 -12.51 14.49 29.24
C ASP A 207 -12.09 14.21 27.79
N THR A 208 -10.92 13.60 27.58
CA THR A 208 -10.43 13.24 26.25
C THR A 208 -10.98 11.88 25.81
N THR A 209 -11.60 11.82 24.64
CA THR A 209 -12.05 10.54 24.07
C THR A 209 -10.84 9.69 23.65
N ILE A 210 -10.77 8.44 24.10
CA ILE A 210 -9.76 7.46 23.66
C ILE A 210 -10.38 6.48 22.66
N TRP A 211 -9.69 6.27 21.54
CA TRP A 211 -10.05 5.33 20.49
C TRP A 211 -9.02 4.22 20.35
N MET A 212 -9.48 3.00 20.05
CA MET A 212 -8.63 1.88 19.67
C MET A 212 -8.90 1.47 18.22
N HIS A 213 -7.83 1.39 17.42
CA HIS A 213 -7.86 0.86 16.07
C HIS A 213 -6.99 -0.40 16.02
N SER A 214 -7.54 -1.48 15.50
CA SER A 214 -6.80 -2.71 15.24
C SER A 214 -7.27 -3.42 13.97
N HIS A 215 -6.64 -4.54 13.67
CA HIS A 215 -6.98 -5.47 12.60
C HIS A 215 -7.16 -6.89 13.16
N GLU A 216 -7.94 -7.72 12.48
CA GLU A 216 -8.22 -9.10 12.90
C GLU A 216 -7.19 -10.09 12.32
N THR A 217 -6.05 -9.60 11.83
CA THR A 217 -5.11 -10.39 11.00
C THR A 217 -4.49 -11.52 11.80
N ALA A 218 -4.12 -11.27 13.05
CA ALA A 218 -3.64 -12.28 13.98
C ALA A 218 -4.78 -13.02 14.74
N GLY A 219 -6.05 -12.67 14.51
CA GLY A 219 -7.20 -13.29 15.16
C GLY A 219 -7.41 -12.91 16.63
N VAL A 220 -6.85 -11.79 17.08
CA VAL A 220 -6.97 -11.29 18.47
C VAL A 220 -7.63 -9.90 18.54
N GLY A 221 -8.21 -9.41 17.45
CA GLY A 221 -8.72 -8.04 17.36
C GLY A 221 -9.91 -7.78 18.29
N VAL A 222 -10.87 -8.70 18.32
CA VAL A 222 -12.02 -8.64 19.24
C VAL A 222 -11.58 -8.62 20.71
N THR A 223 -10.58 -9.41 21.09
CA THR A 223 -10.10 -9.48 22.49
C THR A 223 -9.27 -8.26 22.86
N GLN A 224 -8.46 -7.71 21.95
CA GLN A 224 -7.80 -6.41 22.12
C GLN A 224 -8.82 -5.29 22.38
N TYR A 225 -9.91 -5.24 21.61
CA TYR A 225 -10.95 -4.22 21.79
C TYR A 225 -11.69 -4.36 23.12
N LYS A 226 -11.99 -5.60 23.55
CA LYS A 226 -12.57 -5.84 24.87
C LYS A 226 -11.63 -5.36 25.98
N ALA A 227 -10.34 -5.68 25.88
CA ALA A 227 -9.31 -5.20 26.80
C ALA A 227 -9.21 -3.67 26.83
N ALA A 228 -9.22 -3.01 25.67
CA ALA A 228 -9.20 -1.55 25.58
C ALA A 228 -10.44 -0.92 26.24
N VAL A 229 -11.64 -1.45 25.97
CA VAL A 229 -12.90 -0.95 26.56
C VAL A 229 -12.89 -1.12 28.08
N GLU A 230 -12.43 -2.26 28.59
CA GLU A 230 -12.29 -2.51 30.04
C GLU A 230 -11.27 -1.60 30.71
N ALA A 231 -10.26 -1.15 29.97
CA ALA A 231 -9.24 -0.20 30.42
C ALA A 231 -9.69 1.28 30.33
N GLY A 232 -10.89 1.56 29.82
CA GLY A 232 -11.44 2.91 29.74
C GLY A 232 -11.39 3.57 28.36
N CYS A 233 -11.23 2.79 27.29
CA CYS A 233 -11.45 3.25 25.92
C CYS A 233 -12.93 3.65 25.69
N ASP A 234 -13.17 4.65 24.85
CA ASP A 234 -14.50 5.17 24.55
C ASP A 234 -15.02 4.78 23.17
N GLY A 235 -14.13 4.42 22.25
CA GLY A 235 -14.52 3.99 20.91
C GLY A 235 -13.54 3.04 20.22
N VAL A 236 -14.06 2.25 19.30
CA VAL A 236 -13.28 1.25 18.54
C VAL A 236 -13.51 1.37 17.03
N CYS A 237 -12.58 0.91 16.20
CA CYS A 237 -12.76 0.85 14.74
C CYS A 237 -13.31 -0.53 14.33
N LEU A 238 -14.51 -0.58 13.76
CA LEU A 238 -15.16 -1.83 13.32
C LEU A 238 -15.38 -1.78 11.81
N ALA A 239 -15.54 -2.94 11.19
CA ALA A 239 -15.98 -3.04 9.81
C ALA A 239 -17.17 -3.99 9.67
N ARG A 240 -17.84 -3.92 8.52
CA ARG A 240 -19.01 -4.74 8.20
C ARG A 240 -18.67 -5.80 7.14
N SER A 241 -19.32 -6.96 7.23
CA SER A 241 -19.22 -8.03 6.22
C SER A 241 -19.59 -7.51 4.82
N PRO A 242 -18.85 -7.85 3.75
CA PRO A 242 -17.75 -8.82 3.68
C PRO A 242 -16.34 -8.20 3.84
N LEU A 243 -16.24 -6.99 4.35
CA LEU A 243 -15.00 -6.23 4.52
C LEU A 243 -14.55 -6.13 5.99
N SER A 244 -14.89 -7.14 6.78
CA SER A 244 -14.48 -7.33 8.17
C SER A 244 -13.75 -8.66 8.37
N GLY A 245 -13.00 -8.78 9.46
CA GLY A 245 -12.20 -9.97 9.75
C GLY A 245 -10.95 -10.11 8.87
N GLY A 246 -10.12 -11.11 9.15
CA GLY A 246 -8.85 -11.32 8.44
C GLY A 246 -7.98 -10.06 8.42
N THR A 247 -7.65 -9.55 7.23
CA THR A 247 -6.83 -8.34 7.09
C THR A 247 -7.55 -7.03 7.43
N CYS A 248 -8.87 -7.06 7.65
CA CYS A 248 -9.68 -5.90 8.02
C CYS A 248 -9.82 -5.74 9.54
N GLN A 249 -10.60 -4.74 9.95
CA GLN A 249 -11.00 -4.55 11.34
C GLN A 249 -11.84 -5.72 11.87
N PRO A 250 -11.94 -5.86 13.20
CA PRO A 250 -12.90 -6.73 13.84
C PRO A 250 -14.33 -6.48 13.33
N ASP A 251 -15.09 -7.54 13.16
CA ASP A 251 -16.45 -7.48 12.65
C ASP A 251 -17.41 -6.83 13.66
N LEU A 252 -18.26 -5.92 13.17
CA LEU A 252 -19.17 -5.13 13.99
C LEU A 252 -20.17 -5.98 14.78
N ILE A 253 -20.75 -7.01 14.16
CA ILE A 253 -21.72 -7.89 14.82
C ILE A 253 -20.99 -8.80 15.83
N SER A 254 -19.79 -9.25 15.47
CA SER A 254 -18.96 -10.09 16.34
C SER A 254 -18.53 -9.36 17.60
N PHE A 255 -18.10 -8.10 17.49
CA PHE A 255 -17.77 -7.28 18.66
C PHE A 255 -19.01 -6.94 19.48
N TRP A 256 -20.14 -6.58 18.85
CA TRP A 256 -21.41 -6.41 19.55
C TRP A 256 -21.79 -7.66 20.36
N HIS A 257 -21.61 -8.86 19.78
CA HIS A 257 -21.86 -10.12 20.47
C HIS A 257 -20.91 -10.32 21.65
N ALA A 258 -19.62 -9.98 21.49
CA ALA A 258 -18.60 -10.11 22.54
C ALA A 258 -18.86 -9.23 23.77
N LEU A 259 -19.66 -8.15 23.63
CA LEU A 259 -20.04 -7.29 24.75
C LEU A 259 -21.20 -7.83 25.60
N LYS A 260 -21.86 -8.93 25.21
CA LYS A 260 -22.97 -9.51 25.99
C LYS A 260 -22.52 -9.93 27.39
N GLY A 261 -23.30 -9.56 28.40
CA GLY A 261 -22.98 -9.84 29.80
C GLY A 261 -21.94 -8.89 30.42
N THR A 262 -21.42 -7.94 29.65
CA THR A 262 -20.54 -6.87 30.14
C THR A 262 -21.36 -5.60 30.46
N PRO A 263 -20.82 -4.59 31.16
CA PRO A 263 -21.52 -3.31 31.37
C PRO A 263 -21.55 -2.40 30.14
N TYR A 264 -21.05 -2.85 28.97
CA TYR A 264 -20.87 -2.07 27.76
C TYR A 264 -21.86 -2.46 26.65
N THR A 265 -22.15 -1.53 25.74
CA THR A 265 -23.01 -1.78 24.56
C THR A 265 -22.59 -0.91 23.39
N LEU A 266 -22.78 -1.38 22.16
CA LEU A 266 -22.71 -0.53 20.96
C LEU A 266 -24.03 0.22 20.70
N ASP A 267 -25.14 -0.23 21.29
CA ASP A 267 -26.47 0.37 21.11
C ASP A 267 -26.86 0.50 19.62
N ILE A 268 -26.96 -0.66 18.95
CA ILE A 268 -27.24 -0.79 17.51
C ILE A 268 -28.53 -1.58 17.25
N ASP A 269 -29.20 -1.31 16.13
CA ASP A 269 -30.27 -2.15 15.60
C ASP A 269 -29.67 -3.24 14.70
N ILE A 270 -29.55 -4.46 15.24
CA ILE A 270 -28.95 -5.58 14.53
C ILE A 270 -29.67 -5.93 13.22
N LYS A 271 -30.99 -5.71 13.12
CA LYS A 271 -31.75 -6.04 11.89
C LYS A 271 -31.36 -5.10 10.76
N LYS A 272 -31.25 -3.80 11.06
CA LYS A 272 -30.79 -2.80 10.08
C LYS A 272 -29.34 -3.00 9.68
N ILE A 273 -28.47 -3.38 10.63
CA ILE A 273 -27.07 -3.71 10.32
C ILE A 273 -27.00 -4.90 9.37
N LEU A 274 -27.79 -5.96 9.59
CA LEU A 274 -27.83 -7.11 8.69
C LEU A 274 -28.35 -6.75 7.30
N GLU A 275 -29.33 -5.86 7.19
CA GLU A 275 -29.79 -5.32 5.91
C GLU A 275 -28.70 -4.53 5.20
N ALA A 276 -28.00 -3.65 5.92
CA ALA A 276 -26.90 -2.88 5.37
C ALA A 276 -25.72 -3.76 4.93
N ASN A 277 -25.49 -4.89 5.59
CA ASN A 277 -24.51 -5.89 5.17
C ASN A 277 -24.93 -6.57 3.85
N ARG A 278 -26.22 -6.88 3.65
CA ARG A 278 -26.71 -7.45 2.38
C ARG A 278 -26.53 -6.49 1.20
N VAL A 279 -26.83 -5.20 1.40
CA VAL A 279 -26.57 -4.18 0.37
C VAL A 279 -25.08 -4.12 0.05
N GLN A 280 -24.23 -4.20 1.07
CA GLN A 280 -22.79 -4.20 0.89
C GLN A 280 -22.26 -5.43 0.14
N GLU A 281 -22.76 -6.62 0.47
CA GLU A 281 -22.44 -7.87 -0.24
C GLU A 281 -22.81 -7.75 -1.72
N GLU A 282 -23.97 -7.18 -2.03
CA GLU A 282 -24.42 -6.93 -3.40
C GLU A 282 -23.50 -5.94 -4.14
N CYS A 283 -23.10 -4.84 -3.50
CA CYS A 283 -22.14 -3.87 -4.04
C CYS A 283 -20.80 -4.52 -4.44
N PHE A 284 -20.33 -5.51 -3.68
CA PHE A 284 -19.02 -6.12 -3.88
C PHE A 284 -19.06 -7.51 -4.52
N LYS A 285 -20.23 -8.00 -4.97
CA LYS A 285 -20.37 -9.35 -5.53
C LYS A 285 -19.46 -9.63 -6.75
N GLU A 286 -19.11 -8.59 -7.49
CA GLU A 286 -18.26 -8.67 -8.67
C GLU A 286 -16.77 -8.46 -8.34
N TYR A 287 -16.41 -8.11 -7.10
CA TYR A 287 -15.02 -7.87 -6.70
C TYR A 287 -14.31 -9.18 -6.37
N PHE A 288 -13.04 -9.29 -6.77
CA PHE A 288 -12.21 -10.43 -6.38
C PHE A 288 -11.68 -10.22 -4.96
N PHE A 289 -12.03 -11.13 -4.05
CA PHE A 289 -11.53 -11.17 -2.68
C PHE A 289 -10.32 -12.11 -2.59
N PRO A 290 -9.10 -11.60 -2.29
CA PRO A 290 -7.93 -12.45 -2.10
C PRO A 290 -8.14 -13.41 -0.90
N PRO A 291 -7.86 -14.71 -1.03
CA PRO A 291 -8.08 -15.66 0.07
C PRO A 291 -7.31 -15.33 1.35
N GLU A 292 -6.11 -14.75 1.24
CA GLU A 292 -5.32 -14.29 2.38
C GLU A 292 -5.97 -13.10 3.12
N ALA A 293 -6.74 -12.27 2.42
CA ALA A 293 -7.38 -11.11 3.02
C ALA A 293 -8.50 -11.50 3.99
N GLN A 294 -9.08 -12.69 3.80
CA GLN A 294 -10.24 -13.20 4.55
C GLN A 294 -9.86 -14.21 5.64
N LYS A 295 -8.57 -14.46 5.86
CA LYS A 295 -8.08 -15.48 6.80
C LYS A 295 -7.25 -14.85 7.91
N ILE A 296 -7.22 -15.55 9.04
CA ILE A 296 -6.21 -15.31 10.07
C ILE A 296 -4.85 -15.75 9.52
N SER A 297 -3.84 -14.93 9.74
CA SER A 297 -2.44 -15.27 9.51
C SER A 297 -1.70 -15.22 10.84
N SER A 298 -1.27 -16.37 11.34
CA SER A 298 -0.46 -16.44 12.57
C SER A 298 0.98 -15.98 12.35
N GLU A 299 1.48 -16.01 11.11
CA GLU A 299 2.84 -15.60 10.76
C GLU A 299 3.08 -14.11 11.02
N VAL A 300 2.05 -13.26 10.93
CA VAL A 300 2.18 -11.82 11.22
C VAL A 300 2.51 -11.52 12.68
N ILE A 301 2.29 -12.48 13.60
CA ILE A 301 2.73 -12.35 15.00
C ILE A 301 4.26 -12.39 15.07
N LEU A 302 4.91 -13.11 14.15
CA LEU A 302 6.37 -13.26 14.10
C LEU A 302 7.04 -12.05 13.45
N SER A 303 6.34 -11.37 12.55
CA SER A 303 6.78 -10.13 11.92
C SER A 303 5.55 -9.25 11.64
N PRO A 304 5.36 -8.15 12.39
CA PRO A 304 4.15 -7.34 12.31
C PRO A 304 4.00 -6.75 10.91
N MET A 305 3.15 -7.35 10.09
CA MET A 305 2.81 -6.87 8.75
C MET A 305 1.36 -6.43 8.74
N PRO A 306 1.07 -5.15 8.42
CA PRO A 306 -0.29 -4.67 8.23
C PRO A 306 -1.04 -5.46 7.16
N GLY A 307 -2.33 -5.70 7.39
CA GLY A 307 -3.16 -6.49 6.47
C GLY A 307 -3.11 -6.00 5.02
N GLY A 308 -3.24 -4.69 4.79
CA GLY A 308 -3.14 -4.12 3.44
C GLY A 308 -1.74 -4.21 2.81
N ALA A 309 -0.67 -4.30 3.61
CA ALA A 309 0.68 -4.56 3.12
C ALA A 309 0.83 -6.04 2.74
N LEU A 310 0.32 -6.95 3.59
CA LEU A 310 0.29 -8.39 3.35
C LEU A 310 -0.37 -8.71 2.01
N THR A 311 -1.63 -8.30 1.84
CA THR A 311 -2.40 -8.58 0.60
C THR A 311 -1.72 -8.00 -0.63
N ALA A 312 -1.23 -6.75 -0.56
CA ALA A 312 -0.57 -6.12 -1.70
C ALA A 312 0.73 -6.84 -2.11
N ASN A 313 1.54 -7.24 -1.12
CA ASN A 313 2.83 -7.86 -1.34
C ASN A 313 2.68 -9.31 -1.83
N THR A 314 1.77 -10.10 -1.27
CA THR A 314 1.50 -11.46 -1.73
C THR A 314 0.96 -11.48 -3.17
N MET A 315 0.08 -10.54 -3.53
CA MET A 315 -0.41 -10.39 -4.89
C MET A 315 0.71 -10.06 -5.88
N MET A 316 1.59 -9.12 -5.53
CA MET A 316 2.76 -8.80 -6.36
C MET A 316 3.72 -10.00 -6.49
N MET A 317 3.96 -10.73 -5.41
CA MET A 317 4.81 -11.93 -5.45
C MET A 317 4.20 -13.04 -6.31
N ARG A 318 2.87 -13.13 -6.42
CA ARG A 318 2.21 -14.01 -7.42
C ARG A 318 2.47 -13.52 -8.83
N ASP A 319 2.24 -12.23 -9.08
CA ASP A 319 2.40 -11.62 -10.40
C ASP A 319 3.85 -11.77 -10.94
N THR A 320 4.84 -11.81 -10.04
CA THR A 320 6.27 -11.99 -10.37
C THR A 320 6.78 -13.43 -10.26
N GLY A 321 5.95 -14.39 -9.81
CA GLY A 321 6.37 -15.79 -9.62
C GLY A 321 7.26 -16.05 -8.41
N THR A 322 7.35 -15.10 -7.46
CA THR A 322 8.24 -15.16 -6.29
C THR A 322 7.54 -15.51 -4.97
N LEU A 323 6.24 -15.82 -4.97
CA LEU A 323 5.46 -16.10 -3.75
C LEU A 323 6.07 -17.20 -2.86
N HIS A 324 6.73 -18.19 -3.44
CA HIS A 324 7.42 -19.26 -2.71
C HIS A 324 8.52 -18.76 -1.77
N LEU A 325 9.02 -17.53 -1.96
CA LEU A 325 10.01 -16.89 -1.07
C LEU A 325 9.39 -16.21 0.15
N TYR A 326 8.06 -16.02 0.19
CA TYR A 326 7.38 -15.22 1.22
C TYR A 326 7.75 -15.64 2.66
N PRO A 327 7.79 -16.93 3.04
CA PRO A 327 8.19 -17.31 4.40
C PRO A 327 9.59 -16.82 4.80
N LYS A 328 10.56 -16.87 3.87
CA LYS A 328 11.92 -16.36 4.10
C LYS A 328 11.96 -14.84 4.23
N VAL A 329 11.10 -14.14 3.48
CA VAL A 329 10.99 -12.67 3.56
C VAL A 329 10.43 -12.25 4.92
N ILE A 330 9.42 -12.96 5.43
CA ILE A 330 8.86 -12.72 6.77
C ILE A 330 9.91 -12.94 7.86
N GLU A 331 10.70 -14.00 7.77
CA GLU A 331 11.82 -14.25 8.69
C GLU A 331 12.87 -13.13 8.66
N ALA A 332 13.29 -12.72 7.46
CA ALA A 332 14.27 -11.64 7.28
C ALA A 332 13.74 -10.26 7.73
N MET A 333 12.43 -10.08 7.75
CA MET A 333 11.79 -8.81 8.16
C MET A 333 11.98 -8.53 9.65
N SER A 334 12.04 -9.56 10.50
CA SER A 334 12.29 -9.40 11.93
C SER A 334 13.65 -8.74 12.22
N GLU A 335 14.69 -9.12 11.48
CA GLU A 335 16.00 -8.47 11.56
C GLU A 335 15.92 -7.00 11.09
N CYS A 336 15.19 -6.74 9.99
CA CYS A 336 15.03 -5.38 9.47
C CYS A 336 14.36 -4.44 10.49
N ILE A 337 13.38 -4.95 11.25
CA ILE A 337 12.71 -4.20 12.33
C ILE A 337 13.69 -3.92 13.47
N ALA A 338 14.36 -4.96 13.96
CA ALA A 338 15.28 -4.85 15.11
C ALA A 338 16.44 -3.89 14.84
N ARG A 339 17.02 -3.98 13.63
CA ARG A 339 18.17 -3.15 13.23
C ARG A 339 17.76 -1.77 12.70
N GLY A 340 16.50 -1.59 12.33
CA GLY A 340 15.95 -0.35 11.78
C GLY A 340 15.50 0.68 12.83
N GLY A 341 15.63 0.36 14.13
CA GLY A 341 15.25 1.28 15.21
C GLY A 341 13.79 1.19 15.65
N PHE A 342 13.12 0.07 15.37
CA PHE A 342 11.77 -0.25 15.84
C PHE A 342 10.66 0.75 15.45
N GLY A 343 10.73 1.39 14.28
CA GLY A 343 9.58 2.13 13.76
C GLY A 343 8.35 1.21 13.64
N THR A 344 7.16 1.73 13.94
CA THR A 344 5.91 0.95 13.85
C THR A 344 5.70 0.48 12.42
N SER A 345 5.37 -0.79 12.24
CA SER A 345 5.04 -1.35 10.94
C SER A 345 3.67 -0.85 10.47
N VAL A 346 3.67 0.32 9.86
CA VAL A 346 2.54 0.98 9.19
C VAL A 346 3.10 1.76 8.00
N THR A 347 2.29 2.15 7.02
CA THR A 347 2.77 2.92 5.87
C THR A 347 3.49 4.21 6.31
N PRO A 348 4.70 4.52 5.79
CA PRO A 348 5.44 3.77 4.77
C PRO A 348 6.40 2.70 5.32
N VAL A 349 6.71 2.73 6.61
CA VAL A 349 7.69 1.87 7.30
C VAL A 349 7.45 0.37 7.07
N SER A 350 6.21 -0.11 7.09
CA SER A 350 5.91 -1.52 6.80
C SER A 350 6.38 -1.97 5.42
N GLN A 351 6.32 -1.07 4.42
CA GLN A 351 6.83 -1.36 3.07
C GLN A 351 8.35 -1.32 3.05
N PHE A 352 8.98 -0.40 3.78
CA PHE A 352 10.45 -0.35 3.89
C PHE A 352 11.01 -1.63 4.48
N TYR A 353 10.42 -2.14 5.56
CA TYR A 353 10.81 -3.41 6.15
C TYR A 353 10.65 -4.57 5.18
N PHE A 354 9.49 -4.66 4.51
CA PHE A 354 9.25 -5.76 3.58
C PHE A 354 10.19 -5.72 2.37
N GLN A 355 10.41 -4.55 1.77
CA GLN A 355 11.30 -4.37 0.63
C GLN A 355 12.74 -4.68 1.00
N GLN A 356 13.21 -4.21 2.15
CA GLN A 356 14.56 -4.51 2.62
C GLN A 356 14.71 -6.01 2.89
N ALA A 357 13.72 -6.65 3.52
CA ALA A 357 13.72 -8.09 3.75
C ALA A 357 13.72 -8.88 2.44
N TYR A 358 12.91 -8.45 1.45
CA TYR A 358 12.88 -9.07 0.13
C TYR A 358 14.22 -8.95 -0.59
N ALA A 359 14.86 -7.78 -0.54
CA ALA A 359 16.21 -7.58 -1.08
C ALA A 359 17.24 -8.47 -0.36
N ASN A 360 17.18 -8.58 0.97
CA ASN A 360 18.06 -9.45 1.74
C ASN A 360 17.91 -10.93 1.35
N VAL A 361 16.69 -11.39 1.06
CA VAL A 361 16.43 -12.78 0.63
C VAL A 361 16.87 -13.04 -0.82
N THR A 362 16.63 -12.09 -1.72
CA THR A 362 16.81 -12.30 -3.18
C THR A 362 18.20 -11.92 -3.67
N GLN A 363 18.83 -10.92 -3.05
CA GLN A 363 20.14 -10.39 -3.44
C GLN A 363 21.24 -10.73 -2.43
N GLY A 364 20.85 -11.14 -1.22
CA GLY A 364 21.72 -11.52 -0.12
C GLY A 364 21.72 -10.47 1.01
N PRO A 365 21.97 -10.88 2.27
CA PRO A 365 21.79 -10.02 3.44
C PRO A 365 22.59 -8.72 3.34
N TRP A 366 21.90 -7.58 3.43
CA TRP A 366 22.46 -6.23 3.51
C TRP A 366 23.42 -5.84 2.36
N LYS A 367 23.45 -6.61 1.27
CA LYS A 367 24.23 -6.28 0.06
C LYS A 367 23.69 -5.04 -0.64
N LYS A 368 22.36 -4.87 -0.62
CA LYS A 368 21.67 -3.70 -1.17
C LYS A 368 20.76 -3.09 -0.11
N ILE A 369 20.95 -1.82 0.18
CA ILE A 369 19.99 -1.02 0.94
C ILE A 369 18.90 -0.53 -0.01
N THR A 370 17.65 -0.64 0.41
CA THR A 370 16.51 -0.05 -0.29
C THR A 370 16.38 1.41 0.08
N ASP A 371 15.99 2.26 -0.87
CA ASP A 371 15.99 3.73 -0.70
C ASP A 371 15.16 4.18 0.51
N GLY A 372 13.92 3.68 0.62
CA GLY A 372 13.02 4.03 1.72
C GLY A 372 13.55 3.60 3.10
N TYR A 373 14.05 2.37 3.23
CA TYR A 373 14.63 1.88 4.48
C TYR A 373 15.90 2.65 4.85
N GLY A 374 16.80 2.89 3.89
CA GLY A 374 18.01 3.66 4.09
C GLY A 374 17.72 5.09 4.55
N LYS A 375 16.83 5.81 3.85
CA LYS A 375 16.42 7.17 4.25
C LYS A 375 15.77 7.21 5.63
N MET A 376 15.03 6.17 6.02
CA MET A 376 14.45 6.05 7.36
C MET A 376 15.53 5.94 8.44
N VAL A 377 16.48 5.01 8.28
CA VAL A 377 17.55 4.84 9.29
C VAL A 377 18.54 6.02 9.31
N LEU A 378 18.59 6.81 8.24
CA LEU A 378 19.37 8.05 8.15
C LEU A 378 18.62 9.28 8.68
N GLY A 379 17.36 9.16 9.13
CA GLY A 379 16.62 10.25 9.77
C GLY A 379 15.78 11.14 8.84
N TYR A 380 15.74 10.88 7.53
CA TYR A 380 15.00 11.70 6.55
C TYR A 380 13.47 11.55 6.61
N PHE A 381 12.97 10.58 7.40
CA PHE A 381 11.55 10.44 7.72
C PHE A 381 11.19 10.88 9.14
N GLY A 382 12.17 11.36 9.92
CA GLY A 382 12.05 11.61 11.34
C GLY A 382 12.92 10.65 12.16
N LYS A 383 12.84 10.78 13.47
CA LYS A 383 13.63 10.01 14.42
C LYS A 383 12.97 8.67 14.69
N THR A 384 13.72 7.59 14.51
CA THR A 384 13.27 6.24 14.89
C THR A 384 13.11 6.12 16.42
N PRO A 385 12.18 5.29 16.92
CA PRO A 385 11.96 5.05 18.35
C PRO A 385 13.23 4.77 19.15
N VAL A 386 14.10 3.95 18.59
CA VAL A 386 15.42 3.63 19.12
C VAL A 386 16.47 3.91 18.05
N LYS A 387 17.70 4.21 18.46
CA LYS A 387 18.82 4.40 17.52
C LYS A 387 18.96 3.15 16.62
N PRO A 388 18.99 3.30 15.28
CA PRO A 388 19.23 2.18 14.38
C PRO A 388 20.62 1.57 14.59
N ASP A 389 20.80 0.35 14.09
CA ASP A 389 22.08 -0.35 14.15
C ASP A 389 23.18 0.45 13.42
N PRO A 390 24.31 0.78 14.08
CA PRO A 390 25.39 1.56 13.48
C PRO A 390 26.00 0.96 12.21
N GLU A 391 26.01 -0.36 12.04
CA GLU A 391 26.46 -1.01 10.82
C GLU A 391 25.50 -0.71 9.66
N ILE A 392 24.20 -0.79 9.91
CA ILE A 392 23.16 -0.52 8.92
C ILE A 392 23.17 0.95 8.51
N VAL A 393 23.38 1.86 9.47
CA VAL A 393 23.57 3.30 9.18
C VAL A 393 24.76 3.50 8.23
N LYS A 394 25.92 2.91 8.53
CA LYS A 394 27.11 3.03 7.65
C LYS A 394 26.88 2.47 6.25
N ILE A 395 26.17 1.35 6.13
CA ILE A 395 25.80 0.77 4.84
C ILE A 395 24.88 1.75 4.07
N ALA A 396 23.88 2.32 4.74
CA ALA A 396 22.97 3.28 4.14
C ALA A 396 23.69 4.56 3.69
N GLU A 397 24.55 5.15 4.53
CA GLU A 397 25.33 6.34 4.18
C GLU A 397 26.19 6.10 2.93
N LYS A 398 26.89 4.96 2.89
CA LYS A 398 27.77 4.60 1.78
C LYS A 398 27.00 4.33 0.47
N GLN A 399 25.89 3.59 0.54
CA GLN A 399 25.17 3.17 -0.67
C GLN A 399 24.23 4.23 -1.23
N LEU A 400 23.71 5.12 -0.38
CA LEU A 400 22.84 6.22 -0.80
C LEU A 400 23.59 7.52 -1.01
N GLU A 401 24.86 7.61 -0.60
CA GLU A 401 25.67 8.83 -0.65
C GLU A 401 24.98 9.98 0.13
N MET A 402 24.34 9.63 1.24
CA MET A 402 23.56 10.54 2.09
C MET A 402 24.10 10.50 3.52
N ALA A 403 24.35 11.65 4.13
CA ALA A 403 24.75 11.72 5.53
C ALA A 403 23.57 11.46 6.46
N PHE A 404 23.85 10.97 7.67
CA PHE A 404 22.89 10.95 8.76
C PHE A 404 22.33 12.36 9.05
N PHE A 405 21.01 12.46 9.19
CA PHE A 405 20.27 13.70 9.36
C PHE A 405 19.53 13.74 10.70
N GLU A 406 19.87 14.72 11.55
CA GLU A 406 19.25 14.91 12.88
C GLU A 406 18.17 16.00 12.90
N GLY A 407 18.03 16.76 11.80
CA GLY A 407 17.12 17.89 11.71
C GLY A 407 15.65 17.49 11.63
N ASP A 408 14.78 18.49 11.47
CA ASP A 408 13.36 18.29 11.16
C ASP A 408 13.22 18.07 9.64
N PRO A 409 12.62 16.95 9.18
CA PRO A 409 12.41 16.72 7.76
C PRO A 409 11.62 17.82 7.04
N LEU A 410 10.80 18.61 7.76
CA LEU A 410 10.07 19.74 7.16
C LEU A 410 10.97 20.92 6.78
N ASP A 411 12.14 21.05 7.41
CA ASP A 411 13.01 22.23 7.22
C ASP A 411 13.85 22.17 5.95
N VAL A 412 13.89 21.02 5.29
CA VAL A 412 14.65 20.79 4.05
C VAL A 412 13.76 20.69 2.81
N LEU A 413 12.45 20.96 2.96
CA LEU A 413 11.49 20.88 1.86
C LEU A 413 11.17 22.26 1.29
N GLU A 414 11.39 22.40 -0.02
CA GLU A 414 11.00 23.59 -0.77
C GLU A 414 9.47 23.72 -0.88
N PRO A 415 8.91 24.95 -0.90
CA PRO A 415 7.47 25.18 -1.03
C PRO A 415 6.84 24.46 -2.23
N GLY A 416 5.73 23.76 -1.99
CA GLY A 416 5.09 22.90 -2.99
C GLY A 416 4.10 23.63 -3.89
N ILE A 417 3.38 24.62 -3.35
CA ILE A 417 2.34 25.36 -4.09
C ILE A 417 2.92 26.14 -5.27
N PRO A 418 4.02 26.92 -5.13
CA PRO A 418 4.61 27.63 -6.27
C PRO A 418 5.03 26.69 -7.39
N LYS A 419 5.70 25.58 -7.04
CA LYS A 419 6.13 24.54 -7.99
C LYS A 419 4.95 23.92 -8.74
N ALA A 420 3.88 23.57 -8.02
CA ALA A 420 2.68 23.02 -8.64
C ALA A 420 1.98 24.02 -9.58
N LYS A 421 1.92 25.30 -9.21
CA LYS A 421 1.37 26.36 -10.08
C LYS A 421 2.16 26.53 -11.38
N GLU A 422 3.48 26.43 -11.30
CA GLU A 422 4.33 26.52 -12.48
C GLU A 422 4.10 25.35 -13.44
N ILE A 423 4.01 24.13 -12.92
CA ILE A 423 3.67 22.93 -13.70
C ILE A 423 2.31 23.10 -14.39
N LEU A 424 1.27 23.50 -13.64
CA LEU A 424 -0.07 23.69 -14.19
C LEU A 424 -0.09 24.78 -15.28
N LYS A 425 0.60 25.90 -15.06
CA LYS A 425 0.72 26.98 -16.04
C LYS A 425 1.42 26.52 -17.32
N LYS A 426 2.53 25.78 -17.19
CA LYS A 426 3.29 25.25 -18.34
C LYS A 426 2.45 24.29 -19.18
N GLU A 427 1.62 23.48 -18.54
CA GLU A 427 0.78 22.47 -19.19
C GLU A 427 -0.59 23.03 -19.64
N GLY A 428 -0.86 24.32 -19.41
CA GLY A 428 -2.14 24.96 -19.78
C GLY A 428 -3.34 24.44 -18.97
N LEU A 429 -3.11 23.91 -17.77
CA LEU A 429 -4.13 23.33 -16.90
C LEU A 429 -4.68 24.38 -15.90
N PRO A 430 -5.95 24.26 -15.47
CA PRO A 430 -6.53 25.17 -14.48
C PRO A 430 -5.76 25.19 -13.18
N ILE A 431 -5.48 26.39 -12.66
CA ILE A 431 -4.83 26.58 -11.36
C ILE A 431 -5.91 26.68 -10.29
N THR A 432 -6.29 25.53 -9.74
CA THR A 432 -7.18 25.41 -8.58
C THR A 432 -6.46 24.73 -7.43
N ASP A 433 -6.97 24.88 -6.21
CA ASP A 433 -6.39 24.24 -5.03
C ASP A 433 -6.41 22.70 -5.13
N GLU A 434 -7.46 22.12 -5.74
CA GLU A 434 -7.55 20.69 -6.05
C GLU A 434 -6.40 20.24 -6.96
N ASN A 435 -6.16 20.98 -8.05
CA ASN A 435 -5.11 20.64 -9.01
C ASN A 435 -3.72 20.86 -8.41
N ILE A 436 -3.52 21.93 -7.66
CA ILE A 436 -2.27 22.20 -6.94
C ILE A 436 -1.97 21.05 -5.97
N PHE A 437 -2.95 20.67 -5.15
CA PHE A 437 -2.77 19.59 -4.19
C PHE A 437 -2.53 18.25 -4.87
N THR A 438 -3.28 17.96 -5.95
CA THR A 438 -3.13 16.73 -6.76
C THR A 438 -1.72 16.62 -7.35
N ILE A 439 -1.17 17.71 -7.88
CA ILE A 439 0.20 17.76 -8.41
C ILE A 439 1.23 17.50 -7.31
N GLY A 440 1.13 18.18 -6.16
CA GLY A 440 2.13 18.01 -5.10
C GLY A 440 2.04 16.65 -4.39
N ALA A 441 0.82 16.18 -4.12
CA ALA A 441 0.60 14.94 -3.36
C ALA A 441 0.96 13.66 -4.14
N LEU A 442 0.96 13.73 -5.47
CA LEU A 442 1.19 12.59 -6.37
C LEU A 442 2.51 12.69 -7.18
N ALA A 443 3.44 13.52 -6.71
CA ALA A 443 4.79 13.55 -7.23
C ALA A 443 5.57 12.29 -6.81
N THR A 444 6.28 11.68 -7.76
CA THR A 444 7.14 10.51 -7.56
C THR A 444 8.52 10.75 -8.19
N ALA A 445 9.47 9.87 -7.91
CA ALA A 445 10.78 9.92 -8.57
C ALA A 445 10.67 9.66 -10.09
N GLY A 446 9.70 8.85 -10.52
CA GLY A 446 9.41 8.55 -11.92
C GLY A 446 8.38 9.47 -12.58
N GLY A 447 8.10 10.66 -12.02
CA GLY A 447 7.21 11.64 -12.64
C GLY A 447 6.10 12.14 -11.72
N ASN A 448 4.93 12.44 -12.29
CA ASN A 448 3.82 13.00 -11.53
C ASN A 448 2.48 12.38 -11.95
N LYS A 449 1.98 11.47 -11.13
CA LYS A 449 0.72 10.75 -11.41
C LYS A 449 -0.50 11.68 -11.40
N GLY A 450 -0.41 12.78 -10.64
CA GLY A 450 -1.44 13.81 -10.63
C GLY A 450 -1.49 14.55 -11.96
N LEU A 451 -0.33 14.88 -12.54
CA LEU A 451 -0.27 15.50 -13.86
C LEU A 451 -0.78 14.56 -14.94
N ASP A 452 -0.38 13.29 -14.91
CA ASP A 452 -0.85 12.27 -15.84
C ASP A 452 -2.39 12.21 -15.84
N PHE A 453 -2.99 12.15 -14.65
CA PHE A 453 -4.44 12.16 -14.47
C PHE A 453 -5.11 13.42 -15.05
N LEU A 454 -4.55 14.61 -14.75
CA LEU A 454 -5.10 15.88 -15.24
C LEU A 454 -4.99 16.04 -16.76
N LYS A 455 -4.02 15.37 -17.40
CA LYS A 455 -3.88 15.28 -18.86
C LYS A 455 -4.76 14.20 -19.50
N GLY A 456 -5.57 13.50 -18.70
CA GLY A 456 -6.53 12.51 -19.17
C GLY A 456 -6.05 11.06 -19.14
N ASN A 457 -4.85 10.78 -18.64
CA ASN A 457 -4.40 9.41 -18.39
C ASN A 457 -5.08 8.88 -17.11
N LYS A 458 -6.21 8.20 -17.29
CA LYS A 458 -7.09 7.73 -16.20
C LYS A 458 -7.19 6.20 -16.23
N PRO A 459 -6.13 5.47 -15.86
CA PRO A 459 -6.16 4.02 -15.88
C PRO A 459 -7.15 3.47 -14.85
N ILE A 460 -7.89 2.44 -15.24
CA ILE A 460 -8.78 1.70 -14.34
C ILE A 460 -8.18 0.31 -14.13
N ASN A 461 -7.73 0.06 -12.90
CA ASN A 461 -7.12 -1.19 -12.46
C ASN A 461 -7.82 -1.67 -11.18
N VAL A 462 -9.08 -2.10 -11.33
CA VAL A 462 -9.89 -2.70 -10.27
C VAL A 462 -10.01 -4.19 -10.52
N ARG A 463 -9.71 -5.02 -9.51
CA ARG A 463 -9.72 -6.48 -9.64
C ARG A 463 -11.14 -7.00 -9.40
N LYS A 464 -11.88 -7.23 -10.49
CA LYS A 464 -13.17 -7.92 -10.49
C LYS A 464 -13.00 -9.42 -10.72
N ILE A 465 -13.96 -10.23 -10.28
CA ILE A 465 -14.02 -11.66 -10.57
C ILE A 465 -14.02 -11.79 -12.09
N LYS A 466 -13.10 -12.59 -12.63
CA LYS A 466 -13.17 -12.95 -14.05
C LYS A 466 -14.47 -13.73 -14.21
N LYS A 467 -15.50 -13.10 -14.76
CA LYS A 467 -16.54 -13.86 -15.43
C LYS A 467 -15.77 -14.65 -16.48
N GLU A 468 -15.80 -15.98 -16.39
CA GLU A 468 -15.69 -16.75 -17.61
C GLU A 468 -16.72 -16.09 -18.52
N ALA A 469 -16.24 -15.33 -19.51
CA ALA A 469 -17.03 -15.21 -20.70
C ALA A 469 -17.32 -16.68 -21.00
N GLU A 470 -18.59 -17.06 -21.01
CA GLU A 470 -18.98 -18.11 -21.93
C GLU A 470 -18.29 -17.71 -23.20
N GLU A 471 -17.16 -18.36 -23.50
CA GLU A 471 -16.61 -18.33 -24.83
C GLU A 471 -17.83 -18.71 -25.64
N LYS A 472 -18.38 -17.73 -26.35
CA LYS A 472 -19.28 -18.00 -27.43
C LYS A 472 -18.46 -18.91 -28.31
N LYS A 473 -18.61 -20.23 -28.09
CA LYS A 473 -18.21 -21.25 -29.05
C LYS A 473 -18.67 -20.66 -30.37
N PRO A 474 -17.77 -20.46 -31.34
CA PRO A 474 -18.13 -19.88 -32.61
C PRO A 474 -19.41 -20.58 -33.06
N ALA A 475 -20.47 -19.79 -33.30
CA ALA A 475 -21.72 -20.33 -33.77
C ALA A 475 -21.37 -21.28 -34.92
N VAL A 476 -21.71 -22.56 -34.75
CA VAL A 476 -21.45 -23.59 -35.75
C VAL A 476 -22.09 -23.08 -37.04
N ALA A 477 -21.25 -22.62 -37.96
CA ALA A 477 -21.69 -22.23 -39.29
C ALA A 477 -22.35 -23.47 -39.90
N LYS A 478 -23.52 -23.29 -40.51
CA LYS A 478 -24.20 -24.35 -41.26
C LYS A 478 -23.18 -25.03 -42.20
N PRO A 479 -23.17 -26.37 -42.27
CA PRO A 479 -22.16 -27.08 -43.04
C PRO A 479 -22.25 -26.69 -44.51
N ALA A 480 -21.14 -26.21 -45.07
CA ALA A 480 -20.92 -26.24 -46.51
C ALA A 480 -20.74 -27.70 -46.96
N PRO A 481 -21.03 -28.03 -48.24
CA PRO A 481 -20.91 -29.39 -48.75
C PRO A 481 -19.48 -29.93 -48.59
N PRO A 482 -19.31 -31.24 -48.36
CA PRO A 482 -18.02 -31.80 -48.02
C PRO A 482 -17.04 -31.70 -49.20
N ALA A 483 -15.89 -31.08 -48.96
CA ALA A 483 -14.70 -31.31 -49.76
C ALA A 483 -14.03 -32.63 -49.33
N PRO A 484 -13.26 -33.30 -50.21
CA PRO A 484 -12.77 -34.66 -49.97
C PRO A 484 -11.86 -34.75 -48.75
N VAL A 485 -12.11 -35.76 -47.91
CA VAL A 485 -11.32 -36.12 -46.74
C VAL A 485 -9.89 -36.54 -47.17
N GLN A 486 -8.88 -35.88 -46.61
CA GLN A 486 -7.54 -36.47 -46.46
C GLN A 486 -7.38 -36.95 -45.01
N PRO A 487 -6.68 -38.07 -44.76
CA PRO A 487 -6.51 -38.62 -43.42
C PRO A 487 -5.69 -37.66 -42.54
N ALA A 488 -6.19 -37.38 -41.33
CA ALA A 488 -5.49 -36.61 -40.32
C ALA A 488 -4.36 -37.45 -39.71
N GLY A 489 -3.14 -36.91 -39.74
CA GLY A 489 -1.98 -37.48 -39.06
C GLY A 489 -1.92 -37.06 -37.59
N PRO A 490 -0.94 -37.57 -36.82
CA PRO A 490 -0.83 -37.30 -35.39
C PRO A 490 -0.64 -35.82 -35.07
N SER A 491 -1.23 -35.38 -33.95
CA SER A 491 -1.25 -34.00 -33.48
C SER A 491 0.01 -33.69 -32.64
N GLN A 492 0.65 -32.53 -32.88
CA GLN A 492 1.89 -32.13 -32.20
C GLN A 492 1.68 -30.97 -31.23
N TYR A 493 2.21 -31.11 -30.01
CA TYR A 493 2.12 -30.13 -28.93
C TYR A 493 3.52 -29.70 -28.48
N ARG A 494 3.67 -28.43 -28.09
CA ARG A 494 4.87 -27.95 -27.40
C ARG A 494 4.55 -27.79 -25.91
N VAL A 495 5.19 -28.58 -25.07
CA VAL A 495 4.98 -28.60 -23.62
C VAL A 495 6.27 -28.15 -22.92
N THR A 496 6.17 -27.25 -21.94
CA THR A 496 7.34 -26.80 -21.17
C THR A 496 7.23 -27.27 -19.74
N VAL A 497 8.25 -27.98 -19.25
CA VAL A 497 8.35 -28.49 -17.88
C VAL A 497 9.70 -28.04 -17.32
N ASP A 498 9.71 -27.39 -16.16
CA ASP A 498 10.92 -26.89 -15.49
C ASP A 498 11.84 -26.04 -16.40
N GLY A 499 11.24 -25.25 -17.30
CA GLY A 499 11.97 -24.37 -18.22
C GLY A 499 12.55 -25.06 -19.46
N VAL A 500 12.32 -26.36 -19.65
CA VAL A 500 12.73 -27.12 -20.83
C VAL A 500 11.49 -27.42 -21.69
N SER A 501 11.53 -27.02 -22.96
CA SER A 501 10.44 -27.30 -23.90
C SER A 501 10.64 -28.65 -24.60
N TYR A 502 9.55 -29.38 -24.76
CA TYR A 502 9.47 -30.67 -25.45
C TYR A 502 8.43 -30.57 -26.58
N GLN A 503 8.71 -31.21 -27.71
CA GLN A 503 7.69 -31.57 -28.69
C GLN A 503 7.13 -32.94 -28.31
N VAL A 504 5.81 -32.97 -28.15
CA VAL A 504 5.04 -34.17 -27.81
C VAL A 504 4.11 -34.46 -28.97
N VAL A 505 4.22 -35.65 -29.54
CA VAL A 505 3.31 -36.11 -30.61
C VAL A 505 2.30 -37.06 -29.99
N VAL A 506 1.02 -36.77 -30.20
CA VAL A 506 -0.10 -37.53 -29.64
C VAL A 506 -0.92 -38.09 -30.79
N GLU A 507 -1.17 -39.40 -30.74
CA GLU A 507 -2.06 -40.03 -31.71
C GLU A 507 -3.52 -39.70 -31.41
N GLU A 508 -4.25 -39.21 -32.40
CA GLU A 508 -5.63 -38.73 -32.21
C GLU A 508 -6.60 -39.84 -31.83
N ASP A 509 -6.35 -41.08 -32.29
CA ASP A 509 -7.29 -42.20 -32.12
C ASP A 509 -7.26 -42.80 -30.70
N THR A 510 -6.10 -42.75 -30.04
CA THR A 510 -5.88 -43.42 -28.75
C THR A 510 -5.52 -42.45 -27.62
N GLY A 511 -5.13 -41.21 -27.96
CA GLY A 511 -4.53 -40.27 -27.02
C GLY A 511 -3.15 -40.71 -26.51
N ALA A 512 -2.56 -41.75 -27.09
CA ALA A 512 -1.25 -42.24 -26.71
C ALA A 512 -0.15 -41.28 -27.19
N ILE A 513 0.84 -41.05 -26.34
CA ILE A 513 2.03 -40.27 -26.70
C ILE A 513 2.94 -41.15 -27.55
N SER A 514 3.07 -40.84 -28.83
CA SER A 514 3.90 -41.61 -29.77
C SER A 514 5.36 -41.17 -29.74
N SER A 515 5.65 -39.91 -29.38
CA SER A 515 7.02 -39.47 -29.12
C SER A 515 7.09 -38.25 -28.20
N ILE A 516 8.18 -38.18 -27.44
CA ILE A 516 8.60 -37.01 -26.66
C ILE A 516 10.03 -36.72 -27.07
N ALA A 517 10.27 -35.56 -27.67
CA ALA A 517 11.61 -35.09 -28.01
C ALA A 517 11.83 -33.69 -27.39
N PRO A 518 13.04 -33.35 -26.91
CA PRO A 518 13.37 -31.98 -26.57
C PRO A 518 13.08 -31.08 -27.78
N ALA A 519 12.29 -30.03 -27.58
CA ALA A 519 12.02 -29.09 -28.65
C ALA A 519 13.36 -28.42 -29.01
N ALA A 520 13.82 -28.62 -30.24
CA ALA A 520 15.03 -27.96 -30.72
C ALA A 520 14.89 -26.45 -30.43
N ARG A 521 15.85 -25.92 -29.67
CA ARG A 521 15.99 -24.47 -29.47
C ARG A 521 15.98 -23.86 -30.87
N ALA A 522 15.05 -22.94 -31.14
CA ALA A 522 15.14 -22.14 -32.35
C ALA A 522 16.56 -21.57 -32.38
N ALA A 523 17.30 -21.87 -33.45
CA ALA A 523 18.64 -21.36 -33.62
C ALA A 523 18.55 -19.84 -33.51
N VAL A 524 19.23 -19.29 -32.50
CA VAL A 524 19.57 -17.88 -32.45
C VAL A 524 20.27 -17.59 -33.78
N PRO A 525 19.89 -16.53 -34.54
CA PRO A 525 20.64 -16.17 -35.73
C PRO A 525 22.11 -16.05 -35.36
N GLU A 526 22.94 -16.83 -36.05
CA GLU A 526 24.38 -16.83 -35.85
C GLU A 526 24.89 -15.40 -36.11
N ALA A 527 25.54 -14.81 -35.10
CA ALA A 527 26.14 -13.49 -35.22
C ALA A 527 27.15 -13.49 -36.40
N PRO A 528 27.21 -12.42 -37.21
CA PRO A 528 28.16 -12.34 -38.29
C PRO A 528 29.60 -12.42 -37.74
N LYS A 529 30.45 -13.22 -38.39
CA LYS A 529 31.86 -13.36 -38.05
C LYS A 529 32.56 -11.99 -38.01
N PRO A 530 33.51 -11.77 -37.08
CA PRO A 530 34.16 -10.47 -36.94
C PRO A 530 34.98 -10.16 -38.19
N VAL A 531 34.64 -9.06 -38.85
CA VAL A 531 35.54 -8.40 -39.80
C VAL A 531 36.53 -7.60 -38.97
N ALA A 532 37.81 -7.91 -39.10
CA ALA A 532 38.89 -7.19 -38.44
C ALA A 532 38.90 -5.72 -38.88
N GLY A 533 38.92 -4.80 -37.91
CA GLY A 533 39.28 -3.40 -38.13
C GLY A 533 38.28 -2.37 -37.60
N GLY A 534 38.28 -2.13 -36.29
CA GLY A 534 37.62 -0.99 -35.64
C GLY A 534 37.73 -1.10 -34.12
N PRO A 535 37.82 0.00 -33.35
CA PRO A 535 37.93 -0.10 -31.91
C PRO A 535 36.69 -0.79 -31.35
N ALA A 536 36.88 -1.80 -30.50
CA ALA A 536 35.79 -2.53 -29.88
C ALA A 536 34.92 -1.56 -29.07
N LYS A 537 33.69 -1.30 -29.53
CA LYS A 537 32.67 -0.65 -28.69
C LYS A 537 32.35 -1.61 -27.54
N SER A 538 32.65 -1.19 -26.32
CA SER A 538 32.32 -1.96 -25.12
C SER A 538 30.82 -1.82 -24.86
N VAL A 539 30.05 -2.84 -25.23
CA VAL A 539 28.61 -2.89 -24.95
C VAL A 539 28.38 -3.30 -23.49
N VAL A 540 27.65 -2.48 -22.74
CA VAL A 540 27.28 -2.69 -21.34
C VAL A 540 25.81 -3.09 -21.26
N GLU A 541 25.53 -4.27 -20.70
CA GLU A 541 24.17 -4.73 -20.41
C GLU A 541 23.63 -4.12 -19.11
N VAL A 542 22.49 -3.44 -19.19
CA VAL A 542 21.73 -2.97 -18.03
C VAL A 542 20.62 -3.98 -17.76
N LYS A 543 20.68 -4.63 -16.58
CA LYS A 543 19.77 -5.70 -16.16
C LYS A 543 18.80 -5.22 -15.09
N ALA A 544 17.61 -5.82 -15.04
CA ALA A 544 16.66 -5.62 -13.96
C ALA A 544 17.27 -6.13 -12.64
N SER A 545 17.37 -5.28 -11.63
CA SER A 545 17.91 -5.64 -10.31
C SER A 545 16.92 -6.41 -9.43
N LEU A 546 15.64 -6.36 -9.76
CA LEU A 546 14.55 -7.01 -9.05
C LEU A 546 13.38 -7.31 -9.99
N PRO A 547 12.56 -8.34 -9.72
CA PRO A 547 11.36 -8.60 -10.50
C PRO A 547 10.34 -7.47 -10.34
N GLY A 548 9.68 -7.05 -11.43
CA GLY A 548 8.73 -5.93 -11.41
C GLY A 548 8.10 -5.69 -12.78
N ASN A 549 7.31 -4.63 -12.90
CA ASN A 549 6.72 -4.21 -14.18
C ASN A 549 7.45 -2.97 -14.73
N ILE A 550 7.67 -2.90 -16.04
CA ILE A 550 8.15 -1.67 -16.69
C ILE A 550 7.03 -0.63 -16.62
N TYR A 551 7.21 0.40 -15.81
CA TYR A 551 6.23 1.45 -15.64
C TYR A 551 6.36 2.55 -16.69
N GLU A 552 7.58 3.07 -16.87
CA GLU A 552 7.91 4.07 -17.89
C GLU A 552 9.27 3.81 -18.53
N ILE A 553 9.41 4.26 -19.77
CA ILE A 553 10.65 4.15 -20.55
C ILE A 553 11.07 5.56 -20.97
N TYR A 554 12.29 5.96 -20.61
CA TYR A 554 12.87 7.28 -20.89
C TYR A 554 13.97 7.23 -21.95
N CYS A 555 14.35 6.02 -22.39
CA CYS A 555 15.37 5.80 -23.40
C CYS A 555 14.80 5.16 -24.67
N VAL A 556 15.37 5.53 -25.81
CA VAL A 556 15.10 4.91 -27.12
C VAL A 556 16.44 4.61 -27.78
N GLU A 557 16.46 3.65 -28.71
CA GLU A 557 17.66 3.31 -29.47
C GLU A 557 18.25 4.54 -30.17
N GLY A 558 19.58 4.66 -30.11
CA GLY A 558 20.33 5.80 -30.63
C GLY A 558 20.40 7.03 -29.71
N LYS A 559 19.69 7.06 -28.57
CA LYS A 559 19.77 8.17 -27.60
C LYS A 559 21.10 8.14 -26.83
N GLN A 560 21.76 9.28 -26.69
CA GLN A 560 22.89 9.41 -25.76
C GLN A 560 22.41 9.55 -24.31
N VAL A 561 23.12 8.90 -23.41
CA VAL A 561 22.86 8.92 -21.97
C VAL A 561 24.15 9.12 -21.20
N GLU A 562 24.08 9.85 -20.12
CA GLU A 562 25.16 10.02 -19.15
C GLU A 562 24.97 9.05 -17.98
N ARG A 563 26.07 8.67 -17.33
CA ARG A 563 26.02 7.86 -16.13
C ARG A 563 25.11 8.51 -15.09
N GLY A 564 24.13 7.75 -14.62
CA GLY A 564 23.12 8.22 -13.67
C GLY A 564 21.78 8.59 -14.33
N ASP A 565 21.72 8.72 -15.65
CA ASP A 565 20.46 8.99 -16.35
C ASP A 565 19.47 7.86 -16.15
N THR A 566 18.22 8.19 -15.79
CA THR A 566 17.13 7.22 -15.71
C THR A 566 16.78 6.70 -17.10
N LEU A 567 16.91 5.38 -17.28
CA LEU A 567 16.58 4.68 -18.53
C LEU A 567 15.13 4.20 -18.53
N VAL A 568 14.74 3.49 -17.47
CA VAL A 568 13.37 2.99 -17.26
C VAL A 568 13.00 3.11 -15.79
N ILE A 569 11.70 3.17 -15.51
CA ILE A 569 11.17 3.05 -14.15
C ILE A 569 10.56 1.67 -14.00
N LEU A 570 11.05 0.90 -13.04
CA LEU A 570 10.44 -0.35 -12.61
C LEU A 570 9.43 -0.05 -11.50
N GLU A 571 8.21 -0.57 -11.62
CA GLU A 571 7.25 -0.59 -10.51
C GLU A 571 7.24 -1.98 -9.87
N ALA A 572 7.58 -2.03 -8.59
CA ALA A 572 7.44 -3.20 -7.74
C ALA A 572 7.07 -2.75 -6.31
N MET A 573 6.21 -3.50 -5.62
CA MET A 573 5.81 -3.21 -4.23
C MET A 573 5.32 -1.77 -4.00
N LYS A 574 4.56 -1.20 -4.97
CA LYS A 574 4.07 0.20 -4.96
C LYS A 574 5.19 1.25 -4.93
N MET A 575 6.41 0.89 -5.29
CA MET A 575 7.51 1.84 -5.46
C MET A 575 8.05 1.81 -6.88
N GLU A 576 8.39 3.00 -7.32
CA GLU A 576 9.08 3.26 -8.59
C GLU A 576 10.58 3.25 -8.32
N THR A 577 11.26 2.26 -8.88
CA THR A 577 12.71 2.15 -8.82
C THR A 577 13.28 2.56 -10.17
N PRO A 578 14.04 3.68 -10.26
CA PRO A 578 14.73 4.03 -11.49
C PRO A 578 15.85 3.03 -11.77
N VAL A 579 15.87 2.53 -12.99
CA VAL A 579 17.02 1.83 -13.58
C VAL A 579 17.84 2.88 -14.31
N VAL A 580 19.04 3.15 -13.80
CA VAL A 580 19.91 4.21 -14.31
C VAL A 580 21.03 3.68 -15.20
N ALA A 581 21.56 4.53 -16.07
CA ALA A 581 22.72 4.24 -16.89
C ALA A 581 23.98 4.07 -16.02
N PRO A 582 24.67 2.93 -16.06
CA PRO A 582 25.90 2.71 -15.28
C PRO A 582 27.13 3.40 -15.88
N VAL A 583 27.07 3.77 -17.16
CA VAL A 583 28.16 4.39 -17.93
C VAL A 583 27.58 5.42 -18.89
N ASP A 584 28.42 6.36 -19.32
CA ASP A 584 28.12 7.24 -20.44
C ASP A 584 28.11 6.41 -21.73
N GLY A 585 27.21 6.71 -22.67
CA GLY A 585 27.22 6.04 -23.96
C GLY A 585 25.95 6.26 -24.78
N THR A 586 25.79 5.44 -25.81
CA THR A 586 24.59 5.47 -26.67
C THR A 586 23.76 4.21 -26.47
N ILE A 587 22.45 4.37 -26.30
CA ILE A 587 21.50 3.25 -26.21
C ILE A 587 21.55 2.46 -27.51
N GLU A 588 22.02 1.23 -27.47
CA GLU A 588 22.13 0.36 -28.63
C GLU A 588 20.84 -0.40 -28.89
N ALA A 589 20.26 -1.03 -27.86
CA ALA A 589 19.01 -1.77 -27.97
C ALA A 589 18.16 -1.68 -26.70
N LEU A 590 16.83 -1.68 -26.87
CA LEU A 590 15.83 -1.75 -25.79
C LEU A 590 15.03 -3.06 -25.90
N PHE A 591 15.10 -3.90 -24.87
CA PHE A 591 14.56 -5.26 -24.89
C PHE A 591 13.19 -5.40 -24.20
N VAL A 592 12.62 -4.30 -23.73
CA VAL A 592 11.39 -4.31 -22.93
C VAL A 592 10.37 -3.29 -23.40
N GLN A 593 9.11 -3.54 -23.10
CA GLN A 593 7.99 -2.65 -23.41
C GLN A 593 7.28 -2.16 -22.14
N LYS A 594 6.62 -1.00 -22.23
CA LYS A 594 5.80 -0.47 -21.14
C LYS A 594 4.71 -1.48 -20.75
N GLY A 595 4.55 -1.74 -19.46
CA GLY A 595 3.64 -2.74 -18.89
C GLY A 595 4.20 -4.16 -18.85
N GLN A 596 5.36 -4.45 -19.44
CA GLN A 596 5.96 -5.78 -19.42
C GLN A 596 6.45 -6.15 -18.02
N THR A 597 6.13 -7.36 -17.56
CA THR A 597 6.76 -7.94 -16.36
C THR A 597 8.15 -8.46 -16.68
N VAL A 598 9.13 -8.10 -15.84
CA VAL A 598 10.53 -8.52 -15.97
C VAL A 598 10.99 -9.28 -14.73
N GLN A 599 11.96 -10.18 -14.93
CA GLN A 599 12.59 -10.96 -13.87
C GLN A 599 13.95 -10.40 -13.48
N SER A 600 14.40 -10.68 -12.25
CA SER A 600 15.75 -10.31 -11.81
C SER A 600 16.81 -10.88 -12.75
N GLY A 601 17.76 -10.04 -13.18
CA GLY A 601 18.82 -10.40 -14.12
C GLY A 601 18.43 -10.34 -15.60
N GLN A 602 17.16 -10.09 -15.94
CA GLN A 602 16.73 -9.90 -17.32
C GLN A 602 17.34 -8.62 -17.89
N VAL A 603 17.91 -8.68 -19.10
CA VAL A 603 18.45 -7.52 -19.80
C VAL A 603 17.31 -6.59 -20.20
N ILE A 604 17.45 -5.30 -19.86
CA ILE A 604 16.49 -4.23 -20.18
C ILE A 604 17.02 -3.42 -21.37
N VAL A 605 18.27 -2.98 -21.30
CA VAL A 605 18.91 -2.07 -22.26
C VAL A 605 20.38 -2.46 -22.46
N THR A 606 20.93 -2.24 -23.66
CA THR A 606 22.39 -2.21 -23.89
C THR A 606 22.87 -0.79 -24.21
N ILE A 607 24.03 -0.40 -23.66
CA ILE A 607 24.69 0.89 -23.91
C ILE A 607 26.05 0.62 -24.57
N ALA A 608 26.37 1.33 -25.65
CA ALA A 608 27.59 1.17 -26.43
C ALA A 608 28.48 2.41 -26.46
#